data_AF-A0A7C9RZB9-F1
#
_entry.id   AF-A0A7C9RZB9-F1
#
_cell.length_a   1.000
_cell.length_b   1.000
_cell.length_c   1.000
_cell.angle_alpha   90.00
_cell.angle_beta   90.00
_cell.angle_gamma   90.00
#
_symmetry.space_group_name_H-M   'P 1'
#
loop_
_entity.id
_entity.type
_entity.pdbx_description
1 polymer ?
#
loop_
_entity_poly.entity_id
_entity_poly.type
_entity_poly.pdbx_seq_one_letter_code
_entity_poly.pdbx_strand_id
1 'polypeptide(L)'
;MTWEIGPPHRALHTPGGLYLMLHRLMARSRVFRDSQTGAPAGAGTIWSVWRNARAGGLGGVHEHHDPYAARLAGSLNFAAWAARHDLRADPASETDIDPDDGSGGAPLQVRMPRVRTSVEVRRTRAVGGHLPSAARSNTVGVLFASYLRGDPTARDWAEEVLGEAVLDAEQAALAAHHHVLQESGRTSLRIEPAATEADPAHEGAWSACSDPDQHPGTGRPCRRMSFLDCFHCGNCLITRAHLPAILVLLDELADRRVRLGETEWWARYGPTWAALRGEVLPRFTPAEVDAARAVTPPEALLELAEDPWERP
;
A
#
# COMPACT_ATOMS: atom_id res chain seq x y z
N MET A 1 35.45 4.87 13.68
CA MET A 1 34.57 3.88 13.03
C MET A 1 35.03 2.50 13.42
N THR A 2 34.18 1.71 14.05
CA THR A 2 34.50 0.34 14.49
C THR A 2 33.72 -0.60 13.56
N TRP A 3 34.43 -1.32 12.69
CA TRP A 3 33.79 -2.23 11.74
C TRP A 3 33.54 -3.58 12.42
N GLU A 4 32.32 -4.10 12.32
CA GLU A 4 32.00 -5.43 12.83
C GLU A 4 32.68 -6.50 11.97
N ILE A 5 33.45 -7.39 12.62
CA ILE A 5 34.13 -8.54 11.98
C ILE A 5 33.36 -9.84 12.24
N GLY A 6 32.61 -9.94 13.34
CA GLY A 6 31.90 -11.15 13.73
C GLY A 6 32.85 -12.30 14.17
N PRO A 7 32.30 -13.47 14.56
CA PRO A 7 33.10 -14.61 14.96
C PRO A 7 33.86 -15.24 13.78
N PRO A 8 34.99 -15.94 13.99
CA PRO A 8 35.86 -16.41 12.90
C PRO A 8 35.17 -17.21 11.79
N HIS A 9 34.18 -18.04 12.14
CA HIS A 9 33.42 -18.85 11.19
C HIS A 9 32.38 -18.07 10.37
N ARG A 10 32.12 -16.79 10.72
CA ARG A 10 31.20 -15.89 9.99
C ARG A 10 31.87 -14.60 9.52
N ALA A 11 33.19 -14.50 9.62
CA ALA A 11 33.89 -13.26 9.29
C ALA A 11 33.60 -12.75 7.87
N LEU A 12 33.43 -13.65 6.89
CA LEU A 12 33.11 -13.26 5.50
C LEU A 12 31.66 -12.76 5.30
N HIS A 13 30.79 -12.89 6.30
CA HIS A 13 29.42 -12.35 6.25
C HIS A 13 29.32 -10.92 6.79
N THR A 14 30.40 -10.38 7.35
CA THR A 14 30.43 -9.02 7.90
C THR A 14 31.26 -8.09 7.01
N PRO A 15 30.94 -6.78 6.97
CA PRO A 15 31.74 -5.80 6.25
C PRO A 15 33.21 -5.77 6.69
N GLY A 16 33.48 -5.92 7.99
CA GLY A 16 34.84 -5.91 8.54
C GLY A 16 35.65 -7.13 8.15
N GLY A 17 35.06 -8.34 8.15
CA GLY A 17 35.80 -9.53 7.73
C GLY A 17 36.01 -9.62 6.21
N LEU A 18 35.07 -9.11 5.40
CA LEU A 18 35.29 -8.91 3.96
C LEU A 18 36.44 -7.92 3.70
N TYR A 19 36.48 -6.80 4.43
CA TYR A 19 37.58 -5.84 4.36
C TYR A 19 38.93 -6.51 4.68
N LEU A 20 39.01 -7.29 5.77
CA LEU A 20 40.24 -8.00 6.14
C LEU A 20 40.66 -9.04 5.10
N MET A 21 39.71 -9.75 4.49
CA MET A 21 39.98 -10.70 3.42
C MET A 21 40.57 -9.98 2.19
N LEU A 22 39.92 -8.92 1.72
CA LEU A 22 40.40 -8.13 0.60
C LEU A 22 41.79 -7.53 0.91
N HIS A 23 41.98 -7.01 2.13
CA HIS A 23 43.28 -6.49 2.56
C HIS A 23 44.37 -7.57 2.53
N ARG A 24 44.08 -8.82 2.90
CA ARG A 24 45.01 -9.97 2.78
C ARG A 24 45.30 -10.34 1.34
N LEU A 25 44.27 -10.44 0.49
CA LEU A 25 44.43 -10.76 -0.93
C LEU A 25 45.32 -9.74 -1.66
N MET A 26 45.19 -8.46 -1.29
CA MET A 26 45.97 -7.37 -1.89
C MET A 26 47.38 -7.20 -1.31
N ALA A 27 47.78 -7.98 -0.29
CA ALA A 27 49.04 -7.76 0.43
C ALA A 27 50.28 -7.82 -0.47
N ARG A 28 50.37 -8.85 -1.32
CA ARG A 28 51.50 -8.99 -2.27
C ARG A 28 51.55 -7.85 -3.28
N SER A 29 50.39 -7.44 -3.76
CA SER A 29 50.21 -6.35 -4.72
C SER A 29 50.62 -4.99 -4.13
N ARG A 30 50.39 -4.75 -2.83
CA ARG A 30 50.87 -3.56 -2.11
C ARG A 30 52.39 -3.58 -1.93
N VAL A 31 52.94 -4.69 -1.42
CA VAL A 31 54.39 -4.85 -1.20
C VAL A 31 55.18 -4.63 -2.50
N PHE A 32 54.71 -5.19 -3.62
CA PHE A 32 55.36 -5.03 -4.92
C PHE A 32 55.37 -3.58 -5.42
N ARG A 33 54.29 -2.83 -5.17
CA ARG A 33 54.18 -1.42 -5.56
C ARG A 33 55.02 -0.51 -4.66
N ASP A 34 55.01 -0.77 -3.35
CA ASP A 34 55.73 0.03 -2.37
C ASP A 34 57.26 -0.14 -2.51
N SER A 35 57.73 -1.35 -2.86
CA SER A 35 59.16 -1.64 -3.07
C SER A 35 59.78 -0.93 -4.26
N GLN A 36 58.99 -0.59 -5.29
CA GLN A 36 59.48 0.11 -6.49
C GLN A 36 59.25 1.62 -6.46
N THR A 37 58.34 2.12 -5.62
CA THR A 37 58.04 3.56 -5.51
C THR A 37 58.87 4.29 -4.43
N GLY A 38 59.66 3.56 -3.64
CA GLY A 38 60.51 4.13 -2.58
C GLY A 38 59.72 4.73 -1.41
N ALA A 39 58.42 4.43 -1.31
CA ALA A 39 57.57 4.93 -0.24
C ALA A 39 57.97 4.30 1.11
N PRO A 40 57.93 5.06 2.22
CA PRO A 40 58.27 4.52 3.54
C PRO A 40 57.34 3.37 3.93
N ALA A 41 57.88 2.38 4.63
CA ALA A 41 57.14 1.20 5.08
C ALA A 41 55.91 1.63 5.91
N GLY A 42 54.71 1.35 5.39
CA GLY A 42 53.44 1.75 6.02
C GLY A 42 52.77 2.99 5.43
N ALA A 43 53.40 3.70 4.48
CA ALA A 43 52.73 4.71 3.63
C ALA A 43 51.94 4.09 2.46
N GLY A 44 51.89 2.75 2.41
CA GLY A 44 51.20 1.97 1.40
C GLY A 44 49.70 2.23 1.40
N THR A 45 49.24 2.75 0.27
CA THR A 45 47.87 2.68 -0.25
C THR A 45 47.10 1.42 0.23
N ILE A 46 45.88 1.60 0.74
CA ILE A 46 45.07 0.52 1.34
C ILE A 46 44.68 -0.55 0.30
N TRP A 47 44.47 -0.12 -0.95
CA TRP A 47 44.02 -0.98 -2.05
C TRP A 47 45.10 -1.15 -3.12
N SER A 48 45.28 -2.36 -3.63
CA SER A 48 46.15 -2.59 -4.78
C SER A 48 45.62 -3.76 -5.61
N VAL A 49 44.92 -3.43 -6.69
CA VAL A 49 44.26 -4.38 -7.59
C VAL A 49 45.15 -4.58 -8.82
N TRP A 50 45.41 -5.84 -9.15
CA TRP A 50 46.09 -6.20 -10.39
C TRP A 50 45.09 -6.18 -11.55
N ARG A 51 45.31 -5.30 -12.54
CA ARG A 51 44.38 -5.08 -13.67
C ARG A 51 44.74 -5.85 -14.94
N ASN A 52 45.80 -6.65 -14.93
CA ASN A 52 46.26 -7.48 -16.06
C ASN A 52 46.13 -6.77 -17.42
N ALA A 53 46.78 -5.60 -17.55
CA ALA A 53 46.56 -4.67 -18.66
C ALA A 53 47.32 -5.06 -19.94
N ARG A 54 47.20 -6.33 -20.38
CA ARG A 54 47.87 -6.88 -21.57
C ARG A 54 47.62 -6.09 -22.86
N ALA A 55 46.47 -5.44 -22.99
CA ALA A 55 46.12 -4.66 -24.19
C ALA A 55 46.67 -3.22 -24.19
N GLY A 56 47.19 -2.73 -23.06
CA GLY A 56 47.56 -1.31 -22.89
C GLY A 56 49.06 -1.03 -22.82
N GLY A 57 49.92 -2.03 -22.97
CA GLY A 57 51.38 -1.88 -22.84
C GLY A 57 51.85 -1.53 -21.42
N LEU A 58 50.96 -1.62 -20.42
CA LEU A 58 51.26 -1.33 -19.03
C LEU A 58 51.82 -2.60 -18.38
N GLY A 59 53.09 -2.55 -17.97
CA GLY A 59 53.79 -3.63 -17.27
C GLY A 59 54.33 -3.19 -15.90
N GLY A 60 54.70 -4.16 -15.07
CA GLY A 60 55.32 -3.90 -13.77
C GLY A 60 54.37 -3.17 -12.80
N VAL A 61 54.87 -2.15 -12.10
CA VAL A 61 54.12 -1.42 -11.06
C VAL A 61 52.83 -0.79 -11.59
N HIS A 62 52.80 -0.40 -12.86
CA HIS A 62 51.62 0.19 -13.47
C HIS A 62 50.46 -0.80 -13.66
N GLU A 63 50.69 -2.11 -13.52
CA GLU A 63 49.61 -3.11 -13.47
C GLU A 63 48.92 -3.17 -12.10
N HIS A 64 49.52 -2.60 -11.06
CA HIS A 64 49.03 -2.59 -9.68
C HIS A 64 48.43 -1.23 -9.36
N HIS A 65 47.10 -1.16 -9.39
CA HIS A 65 46.37 0.10 -9.28
C HIS A 65 45.61 0.19 -7.96
N ASP A 66 45.75 1.31 -7.26
CA ASP A 66 44.81 1.69 -6.20
C ASP A 66 43.65 2.47 -6.84
N PRO A 67 42.45 1.87 -6.93
CA PRO A 67 41.28 2.55 -7.51
C PRO A 67 40.82 3.78 -6.72
N TYR A 68 41.31 3.93 -5.49
CA TYR A 68 40.92 4.99 -4.57
C TYR A 68 42.05 5.98 -4.21
N ALA A 69 43.26 5.81 -4.77
CA ALA A 69 44.40 6.67 -4.45
C ALA A 69 44.16 8.15 -4.74
N ALA A 70 43.41 8.47 -5.80
CA ALA A 70 43.10 9.85 -6.14
C ALA A 70 41.81 10.36 -5.44
N ARG A 71 40.77 9.51 -5.38
CA ARG A 71 39.47 9.79 -4.77
C ARG A 71 38.84 8.46 -4.35
N LEU A 72 38.04 8.43 -3.28
CA LEU A 72 37.24 7.26 -2.88
C LEU A 72 36.13 6.85 -3.90
N ALA A 73 36.17 7.39 -5.12
CA ALA A 73 35.22 7.12 -6.19
C ALA A 73 35.98 6.75 -7.47
N GLY A 74 35.87 5.50 -7.90
CA GLY A 74 36.17 5.12 -9.28
C GLY A 74 35.08 5.70 -10.19
N SER A 75 35.47 6.46 -11.23
CA SER A 75 34.50 6.97 -12.20
C SER A 75 34.07 5.85 -13.14
N LEU A 76 32.93 5.22 -12.86
CA LEU A 76 32.26 4.35 -13.82
C LEU A 76 31.63 5.23 -14.91
N ASN A 77 32.07 5.06 -16.16
CA ASN A 77 31.42 5.70 -17.30
C ASN A 77 30.16 4.89 -17.68
N PHE A 78 29.02 5.29 -17.12
CA PHE A 78 27.74 4.60 -17.32
C PHE A 78 27.23 4.66 -18.76
N ALA A 79 27.56 5.71 -19.52
CA ALA A 79 27.23 5.78 -20.93
C ALA A 79 28.01 4.73 -21.73
N ALA A 80 29.31 4.59 -21.47
CA ALA A 80 30.14 3.56 -22.11
C ALA A 80 29.73 2.14 -21.68
N TRP A 81 29.29 1.96 -20.43
CA TRP A 81 28.75 0.69 -19.96
C TRP A 81 27.42 0.34 -20.64
N ALA A 82 26.47 1.29 -20.71
CA ALA A 82 25.19 1.09 -21.38
C ALA A 82 25.37 0.75 -22.87
N ALA A 83 26.27 1.46 -23.57
CA ALA A 83 26.59 1.18 -24.97
C ALA A 83 27.20 -0.21 -25.17
N ARG A 84 28.11 -0.64 -24.27
CA ARG A 84 28.73 -1.98 -24.33
C ARG A 84 27.70 -3.10 -24.17
N HIS A 85 26.61 -2.84 -23.44
CA HIS A 85 25.57 -3.81 -23.15
C HIS A 85 24.30 -3.60 -23.99
N ASP A 86 24.36 -2.74 -25.01
CA ASP A 86 23.23 -2.40 -25.87
C ASP A 86 21.95 -2.00 -25.11
N LEU A 87 22.10 -1.29 -23.99
CA LEU A 87 20.96 -0.84 -23.20
C LEU A 87 20.33 0.39 -23.86
N ARG A 88 19.06 0.26 -24.24
CA ARG A 88 18.29 1.26 -24.96
C ARG A 88 17.15 1.77 -24.10
N ALA A 89 16.82 3.05 -24.24
CA ALA A 89 15.67 3.66 -23.58
C ALA A 89 14.39 3.26 -24.30
N ASP A 90 13.31 3.15 -23.54
CA ASP A 90 11.98 2.97 -24.11
C ASP A 90 11.64 4.17 -25.02
N PRO A 91 10.94 3.96 -26.14
CA PRO A 91 10.52 5.05 -27.02
C PRO A 91 9.61 6.01 -26.25
N ALA A 92 9.76 7.31 -26.48
CA ALA A 92 8.99 8.34 -25.79
C ALA A 92 7.50 8.36 -26.22
N SER A 93 7.22 7.83 -27.42
CA SER A 93 5.89 7.65 -27.99
C SER A 93 5.86 6.41 -28.89
N GLU A 94 4.72 5.74 -29.00
CA GLU A 94 4.49 4.65 -29.97
C GLU A 94 4.67 5.11 -31.42
N THR A 95 4.56 6.41 -31.69
CA THR A 95 4.77 7.02 -33.02
C THR A 95 6.23 7.27 -33.38
N ASP A 96 7.16 7.14 -32.43
CA ASP A 96 8.61 7.33 -32.65
C ASP A 96 9.31 6.02 -33.06
N ILE A 97 8.54 4.95 -33.26
CA ILE A 97 9.03 3.67 -33.75
C ILE A 97 9.08 3.76 -35.28
N ASP A 98 10.23 4.15 -35.82
CA ASP A 98 10.48 4.08 -37.27
C ASP A 98 10.74 2.61 -37.64
N PRO A 99 9.86 1.94 -38.42
CA PRO A 99 10.00 0.52 -38.70
C PRO A 99 11.19 0.18 -39.62
N ASP A 100 11.79 1.17 -40.28
CA ASP A 100 12.91 0.99 -41.21
C ASP A 100 14.28 1.41 -40.62
N ASP A 101 14.29 2.03 -39.44
CA ASP A 101 15.52 2.32 -38.71
C ASP A 101 15.80 1.18 -37.72
N GLY A 102 16.72 0.28 -38.09
CA GLY A 102 17.24 -0.79 -37.21
C GLY A 102 17.93 -0.26 -35.94
N SER A 103 17.86 1.05 -35.67
CA SER A 103 18.24 1.66 -34.42
C SER A 103 17.09 1.54 -33.41
N GLY A 104 17.06 0.43 -32.65
CA GLY A 104 16.32 0.39 -31.39
C GLY A 104 16.66 1.66 -30.58
N GLY A 105 15.70 2.23 -29.86
CA GLY A 105 15.75 3.60 -29.33
C GLY A 105 17.06 4.13 -28.69
N ALA A 106 17.08 5.44 -28.43
CA ALA A 106 18.25 6.14 -27.91
C ALA A 106 18.94 5.40 -26.73
N PRO A 107 20.29 5.42 -26.63
CA PRO A 107 21.00 4.69 -25.59
C PRO A 107 20.55 5.12 -24.18
N LEU A 108 20.33 4.12 -23.31
CA LEU A 108 19.80 4.33 -21.97
C LEU A 108 20.75 5.17 -21.12
N GLN A 109 20.26 6.31 -20.63
CA GLN A 109 20.97 7.15 -19.69
C GLN A 109 20.90 6.56 -18.27
N VAL A 110 21.83 5.67 -17.95
CA VAL A 110 21.93 5.02 -16.64
C VAL A 110 22.37 6.02 -15.57
N ARG A 111 21.42 6.42 -14.72
CA ARG A 111 21.65 7.31 -13.57
C ARG A 111 21.54 6.52 -12.28
N MET A 112 22.63 6.44 -11.51
CA MET A 112 22.66 5.73 -10.23
C MET A 112 21.57 6.17 -9.23
N PRO A 113 21.20 7.46 -9.13
CA PRO A 113 20.05 7.86 -8.32
C PRO A 113 18.75 7.18 -8.73
N ARG A 114 18.48 7.03 -10.04
CA ARG A 114 17.27 6.35 -10.54
C ARG A 114 17.33 4.85 -10.27
N VAL A 115 18.48 4.22 -10.50
CA VAL A 115 18.70 2.81 -10.15
C VAL A 115 18.44 2.57 -8.67
N ARG A 116 18.92 3.47 -7.80
CA ARG A 116 18.64 3.42 -6.37
C ARG A 116 17.15 3.51 -6.07
N THR A 117 16.43 4.48 -6.64
CA THR A 117 14.96 4.59 -6.50
C THR A 117 14.27 3.30 -6.90
N SER A 118 14.56 2.76 -8.09
CA SER A 118 13.96 1.51 -8.55
C SER A 118 14.22 0.32 -7.61
N VAL A 119 15.43 0.23 -7.04
CA VAL A 119 15.75 -0.81 -6.06
C VAL A 119 14.97 -0.64 -4.76
N GLU A 120 14.83 0.59 -4.25
CA GLU A 120 14.06 0.86 -3.02
C GLU A 120 12.56 0.62 -3.23
N VAL A 121 11.98 1.00 -4.37
CA VAL A 121 10.59 0.71 -4.75
C VAL A 121 10.35 -0.80 -4.82
N ARG A 122 11.18 -1.53 -5.58
CA ARG A 122 11.05 -3.00 -5.72
C ARG A 122 11.19 -3.71 -4.39
N ARG A 123 12.10 -3.28 -3.53
CA ARG A 123 12.27 -3.86 -2.18
C ARG A 123 11.03 -3.62 -1.32
N THR A 124 10.50 -2.40 -1.33
CA THR A 124 9.30 -2.04 -0.57
C THR A 124 8.12 -2.92 -1.00
N ARG A 125 7.94 -3.11 -2.30
CA ARG A 125 6.92 -4.03 -2.85
C ARG A 125 7.16 -5.48 -2.43
N ALA A 126 8.40 -5.96 -2.48
CA ALA A 126 8.74 -7.34 -2.12
C ALA A 126 8.45 -7.69 -0.64
N VAL A 127 8.40 -6.70 0.25
CA VAL A 127 8.01 -6.88 1.66
C VAL A 127 6.55 -6.46 1.93
N GLY A 128 5.73 -6.38 0.87
CA GLY A 128 4.31 -6.07 0.98
C GLY A 128 4.01 -4.65 1.49
N GLY A 129 4.93 -3.70 1.29
CA GLY A 129 4.70 -2.32 1.74
C GLY A 129 5.12 -1.99 3.15
N HIS A 130 5.59 -2.96 3.92
CA HIS A 130 5.99 -2.73 5.30
C HIS A 130 7.26 -1.87 5.35
N LEU A 131 7.08 -0.55 5.44
CA LEU A 131 8.17 0.43 5.38
C LEU A 131 9.30 0.17 6.39
N PRO A 132 9.03 -0.21 7.65
CA PRO A 132 10.09 -0.55 8.59
C PRO A 132 10.95 -1.73 8.13
N SER A 133 10.36 -2.73 7.46
CA SER A 133 11.10 -3.87 6.91
C SER A 133 11.86 -3.53 5.63
N ALA A 134 11.35 -2.57 4.84
CA ALA A 134 11.99 -2.13 3.61
C ALA A 134 13.20 -1.20 3.86
N ALA A 135 13.16 -0.43 4.95
CA ALA A 135 14.16 0.56 5.34
C ALA A 135 15.48 -0.08 5.82
N ARG A 136 16.37 -0.41 4.88
CA ARG A 136 17.69 -1.02 5.17
C ARG A 136 18.85 -0.03 5.23
N SER A 137 18.84 0.96 4.35
CA SER A 137 19.97 1.89 4.15
C SER A 137 19.63 3.35 4.50
N ASN A 138 18.36 3.60 4.83
CA ASN A 138 17.81 4.90 5.17
C ASN A 138 16.78 4.71 6.29
N THR A 139 16.39 5.80 6.95
CA THR A 139 15.22 5.80 7.83
C THR A 139 13.94 5.65 7.01
N VAL A 140 12.85 5.20 7.64
CA VAL A 140 11.52 5.09 7.02
C VAL A 140 11.07 6.42 6.39
N GLY A 141 11.28 7.54 7.10
CA GLY A 141 10.93 8.86 6.60
C GLY A 141 11.67 9.24 5.32
N VAL A 142 12.97 8.93 5.23
CA VAL A 142 13.78 9.17 4.03
C VAL A 142 13.40 8.22 2.90
N LEU A 143 13.12 6.94 3.22
CA LEU A 143 12.63 5.97 2.23
C LEU A 143 11.37 6.50 1.54
N PHE A 144 10.36 6.87 2.32
CA PHE A 144 9.11 7.38 1.78
C PHE A 144 9.31 8.70 1.03
N ALA A 145 9.96 9.67 1.66
CA ALA A 145 10.04 11.03 1.13
C ALA A 145 10.84 11.16 -0.17
N SER A 146 11.94 10.42 -0.29
CA SER A 146 12.88 10.58 -1.39
C SER A 146 12.68 9.56 -2.52
N TYR A 147 12.01 8.43 -2.25
CA TYR A 147 11.93 7.33 -3.23
C TYR A 147 10.51 6.87 -3.55
N LEU A 148 9.57 6.94 -2.61
CA LEU A 148 8.22 6.39 -2.82
C LEU A 148 7.19 7.46 -3.17
N ARG A 149 7.19 8.61 -2.47
CA ARG A 149 6.12 9.62 -2.55
C ARG A 149 5.81 10.10 -3.97
N GLY A 150 6.83 10.28 -4.81
CA GLY A 150 6.68 10.79 -6.17
C GLY A 150 6.83 9.73 -7.26
N ASP A 151 6.96 8.46 -6.89
CA ASP A 151 7.10 7.38 -7.87
C ASP A 151 5.71 6.88 -8.31
N PRO A 152 5.37 6.95 -9.61
CA PRO A 152 4.03 6.58 -10.09
C PRO A 152 3.74 5.10 -9.83
N THR A 153 4.71 4.21 -10.02
CA THR A 153 4.52 2.77 -9.79
C THR A 153 4.26 2.45 -8.32
N ALA A 154 4.93 3.14 -7.39
CA ALA A 154 4.66 3.01 -5.96
C ALA A 154 3.27 3.54 -5.59
N ARG A 155 2.80 4.60 -6.24
CA ARG A 155 1.47 5.17 -6.04
C ARG A 155 0.38 4.23 -6.55
N ASP A 156 0.47 3.78 -7.81
CA ASP A 156 -0.51 2.89 -8.43
C ASP A 156 -0.68 1.61 -7.59
N TRP A 157 0.44 1.05 -7.14
CA TRP A 157 0.41 -0.13 -6.26
C TRP A 157 -0.20 0.16 -4.87
N ALA A 158 0.03 1.35 -4.30
CA ALA A 158 -0.60 1.72 -3.03
C ALA A 158 -2.12 1.90 -3.20
N GLU A 159 -2.57 2.47 -4.31
CA GLU A 159 -3.99 2.62 -4.65
C GLU A 159 -4.65 1.24 -4.87
N GLU A 160 -3.97 0.30 -5.55
CA GLU A 160 -4.40 -1.10 -5.70
C GLU A 160 -4.58 -1.77 -4.34
N VAL A 161 -3.56 -1.74 -3.46
CA VAL A 161 -3.61 -2.38 -2.13
C VAL A 161 -4.70 -1.77 -1.25
N LEU A 162 -4.87 -0.44 -1.27
CA LEU A 162 -5.95 0.21 -0.52
C LEU A 162 -7.33 -0.16 -1.08
N GLY A 163 -7.47 -0.26 -2.40
CA GLY A 163 -8.70 -0.70 -3.06
C GLY A 163 -9.08 -2.12 -2.66
N GLU A 164 -8.14 -3.06 -2.71
CA GLU A 164 -8.33 -4.45 -2.26
C GLU A 164 -8.75 -4.49 -0.78
N ALA A 165 -8.05 -3.77 0.10
CA ALA A 165 -8.37 -3.76 1.53
C ALA A 165 -9.78 -3.20 1.84
N VAL A 166 -10.22 -2.17 1.10
CA VAL A 166 -11.58 -1.62 1.25
C VAL A 166 -12.63 -2.61 0.75
N LEU A 167 -12.39 -3.27 -0.38
CA LEU A 167 -13.28 -4.31 -0.91
C LEU A 167 -13.40 -5.49 0.05
N ASP A 168 -12.29 -5.96 0.62
CA ASP A 168 -12.28 -7.02 1.62
C ASP A 168 -13.07 -6.63 2.88
N ALA A 169 -12.92 -5.39 3.35
CA ALA A 169 -13.67 -4.88 4.49
C ALA A 169 -15.19 -4.83 4.23
N GLU A 170 -15.60 -4.36 3.04
CA GLU A 170 -17.01 -4.35 2.62
C GLU A 170 -17.59 -5.77 2.52
N GLN A 171 -16.86 -6.70 1.92
CA GLN A 171 -17.28 -8.10 1.80
C GLN A 171 -17.39 -8.78 3.16
N ALA A 172 -16.44 -8.53 4.08
CA ALA A 172 -16.49 -9.05 5.43
C ALA A 172 -17.70 -8.50 6.21
N ALA A 173 -18.00 -7.20 6.07
CA ALA A 173 -19.16 -6.57 6.69
C ALA A 173 -20.48 -7.14 6.16
N LEU A 174 -20.61 -7.34 4.84
CA LEU A 174 -21.77 -8.00 4.22
C LEU A 174 -21.93 -9.45 4.66
N ALA A 175 -20.83 -10.21 4.74
CA ALA A 175 -20.86 -11.58 5.19
C ALA A 175 -21.33 -11.68 6.65
N ALA A 176 -20.84 -10.79 7.53
CA ALA A 176 -21.30 -10.70 8.91
C ALA A 176 -22.79 -10.33 8.99
N HIS A 177 -23.26 -9.38 8.18
CA HIS A 177 -24.67 -9.04 8.10
C HIS A 177 -25.55 -10.24 7.73
N HIS A 178 -25.19 -10.96 6.65
CA HIS A 178 -25.93 -12.15 6.24
C HIS A 178 -25.90 -13.25 7.30
N HIS A 179 -24.79 -13.41 8.02
CA HIS A 179 -24.70 -14.38 9.11
C HIS A 179 -25.71 -14.08 10.23
N VAL A 180 -25.83 -12.83 10.66
CA VAL A 180 -26.81 -12.40 11.69
C VAL A 180 -28.25 -12.63 11.22
N LEU A 181 -28.53 -12.36 9.93
CA LEU A 181 -29.84 -12.68 9.35
C LEU A 181 -30.12 -14.19 9.36
N GLN A 182 -29.13 -15.01 9.00
CA GLN A 182 -29.27 -16.46 8.98
C GLN A 182 -29.56 -17.04 10.36
N GLU A 183 -28.90 -16.53 11.40
CA GLU A 183 -29.18 -16.91 12.79
C GLU A 183 -30.62 -16.56 13.22
N SER A 184 -31.21 -15.52 12.63
CA SER A 184 -32.61 -15.14 12.82
C SER A 184 -33.59 -15.83 11.86
N GLY A 185 -33.12 -16.81 11.07
CA GLY A 185 -33.95 -17.56 10.12
C GLY A 185 -34.29 -16.82 8.83
N ARG A 186 -33.56 -15.74 8.52
CA ARG A 186 -33.69 -14.95 7.28
C ARG A 186 -32.43 -15.07 6.43
N THR A 187 -32.56 -14.93 5.13
CA THR A 187 -31.40 -14.86 4.21
C THR A 187 -31.20 -13.47 3.64
N SER A 188 -32.18 -12.58 3.83
CA SER A 188 -32.18 -11.19 3.38
C SER A 188 -33.16 -10.36 4.22
N LEU A 189 -32.92 -9.06 4.29
CA LEU A 189 -33.84 -8.05 4.78
C LEU A 189 -35.15 -8.07 3.98
N ARG A 190 -36.24 -7.75 4.66
CA ARG A 190 -37.55 -7.61 4.04
C ARG A 190 -37.66 -6.23 3.40
N ILE A 191 -37.45 -6.17 2.08
CA ILE A 191 -37.55 -4.93 1.32
C ILE A 191 -38.76 -5.03 0.39
N GLU A 192 -39.74 -4.16 0.59
CA GLU A 192 -41.01 -4.13 -0.14
C GLU A 192 -41.21 -2.76 -0.81
N PRO A 193 -40.57 -2.49 -1.96
CA PRO A 193 -40.69 -1.19 -2.64
C PRO A 193 -42.13 -0.89 -3.05
N ALA A 194 -42.94 -1.91 -3.34
CA ALA A 194 -44.33 -1.77 -3.76
C ALA A 194 -45.32 -1.50 -2.62
N ALA A 195 -44.93 -1.72 -1.35
CA ALA A 195 -45.79 -1.43 -0.22
C ALA A 195 -45.90 0.08 -0.02
N THR A 196 -47.12 0.57 0.17
CA THR A 196 -47.38 2.01 0.32
C THR A 196 -47.04 2.49 1.72
N GLU A 197 -47.33 1.70 2.77
CA GLU A 197 -47.13 2.08 4.18
C GLU A 197 -46.88 0.83 5.04
N ALA A 198 -45.97 0.94 6.02
CA ALA A 198 -45.84 -0.03 7.10
C ALA A 198 -46.89 0.28 8.20
N ASP A 199 -47.00 -0.60 9.22
CA ASP A 199 -47.83 -0.30 10.38
C ASP A 199 -47.30 0.96 11.08
N PRO A 200 -48.10 2.05 11.19
CA PRO A 200 -47.65 3.31 11.79
C PRO A 200 -47.17 3.15 13.24
N ALA A 201 -47.65 2.12 13.97
CA ALA A 201 -47.21 1.84 15.33
C ALA A 201 -45.78 1.27 15.40
N HIS A 202 -45.26 0.76 14.29
CA HIS A 202 -43.97 0.12 14.18
C HIS A 202 -43.03 0.82 13.19
N GLU A 203 -43.37 2.05 12.81
CA GLU A 203 -42.58 2.87 11.89
C GLU A 203 -41.39 3.51 12.61
N GLY A 204 -40.22 3.47 11.96
CA GLY A 204 -38.98 4.04 12.48
C GLY A 204 -38.41 5.11 11.55
N ALA A 205 -37.32 5.76 11.97
CA ALA A 205 -36.72 6.85 11.20
C ALA A 205 -36.21 6.41 9.81
N TRP A 206 -35.65 5.20 9.72
CA TRP A 206 -35.08 4.65 8.47
C TRP A 206 -35.65 3.29 8.07
N SER A 207 -36.45 2.66 8.94
CA SER A 207 -37.02 1.34 8.70
C SER A 207 -38.20 1.10 9.64
N ALA A 208 -39.17 0.31 9.19
CA ALA A 208 -40.21 -0.22 10.03
C ALA A 208 -39.79 -1.56 10.67
N CYS A 209 -40.55 -2.01 11.66
CA CYS A 209 -40.34 -3.28 12.35
C CYS A 209 -41.58 -4.19 12.22
N SER A 210 -41.39 -5.48 11.96
CA SER A 210 -42.52 -6.44 11.96
C SER A 210 -42.93 -6.91 13.35
N ASP A 211 -42.02 -6.88 14.32
CA ASP A 211 -42.28 -7.28 15.71
C ASP A 211 -41.19 -6.69 16.65
N PRO A 212 -41.47 -5.57 17.37
CA PRO A 212 -40.50 -4.97 18.28
C PRO A 212 -40.39 -5.68 19.64
N ASP A 213 -41.37 -6.53 19.99
CA ASP A 213 -41.42 -7.23 21.27
C ASP A 213 -40.65 -8.55 21.24
N GLN A 214 -40.41 -9.10 20.05
CA GLN A 214 -39.70 -10.36 19.87
C GLN A 214 -38.57 -10.26 18.83
N HIS A 215 -37.39 -9.81 19.28
CA HIS A 215 -36.18 -9.82 18.46
C HIS A 215 -35.83 -11.27 18.03
N PRO A 216 -35.60 -11.55 16.75
CA PRO A 216 -35.53 -12.93 16.26
C PRO A 216 -34.26 -13.68 16.71
N GLY A 217 -33.18 -12.95 17.03
CA GLY A 217 -31.96 -13.56 17.59
C GLY A 217 -31.96 -13.74 19.12
N THR A 218 -32.79 -12.99 19.87
CA THR A 218 -32.73 -13.01 21.35
C THR A 218 -34.05 -13.39 22.03
N GLY A 219 -35.15 -13.35 21.29
CA GLY A 219 -36.51 -13.55 21.78
C GLY A 219 -37.01 -12.47 22.74
N ARG A 220 -36.30 -11.34 22.88
CA ARG A 220 -36.60 -10.27 23.84
C ARG A 220 -37.01 -8.97 23.12
N PRO A 221 -37.72 -8.06 23.80
CA PRO A 221 -38.02 -6.74 23.25
C PRO A 221 -36.76 -5.91 22.98
N CYS A 222 -36.75 -5.16 21.86
CA CYS A 222 -35.61 -4.38 21.36
C CYS A 222 -35.36 -3.06 22.13
N ARG A 223 -35.17 -3.11 23.46
CA ARG A 223 -35.05 -1.91 24.32
C ARG A 223 -33.65 -1.29 24.41
N ARG A 224 -32.61 -2.00 23.98
CA ARG A 224 -31.20 -1.60 24.16
C ARG A 224 -30.38 -1.68 22.86
N MET A 225 -31.04 -1.87 21.73
CA MET A 225 -30.38 -1.93 20.43
C MET A 225 -30.34 -0.53 19.83
N SER A 226 -29.29 -0.23 19.08
CA SER A 226 -29.24 0.98 18.26
C SER A 226 -30.23 0.85 17.10
N PHE A 227 -30.66 1.98 16.55
CA PHE A 227 -31.45 1.97 15.33
C PHE A 227 -30.66 1.41 14.13
N LEU A 228 -29.32 1.46 14.18
CA LEU A 228 -28.46 0.89 13.13
C LEU A 228 -28.45 -0.64 13.18
N ASP A 229 -28.57 -1.24 14.37
CA ASP A 229 -28.69 -2.70 14.54
C ASP A 229 -29.95 -3.25 13.85
N CYS A 230 -31.00 -2.42 13.69
CA CYS A 230 -32.21 -2.81 12.97
C CYS A 230 -31.90 -3.25 11.53
N PHE A 231 -30.89 -2.67 10.86
CA PHE A 231 -30.48 -3.10 9.52
C PHE A 231 -29.84 -4.48 9.47
N HIS A 232 -29.68 -5.15 10.60
CA HIS A 232 -29.19 -6.53 10.68
C HIS A 232 -30.23 -7.50 11.24
N CYS A 233 -31.41 -6.99 11.60
CA CYS A 233 -32.47 -7.77 12.22
C CYS A 233 -33.45 -8.34 11.20
N GLY A 234 -33.83 -9.61 11.35
CA GLY A 234 -34.82 -10.27 10.50
C GLY A 234 -36.25 -9.70 10.58
N ASN A 235 -36.54 -8.81 11.54
CA ASN A 235 -37.81 -8.09 11.66
C ASN A 235 -37.80 -6.73 10.91
N CYS A 236 -36.66 -6.31 10.37
CA CYS A 236 -36.55 -5.05 9.66
C CYS A 236 -37.31 -5.07 8.34
N LEU A 237 -38.15 -4.05 8.15
CA LEU A 237 -38.96 -3.83 6.96
C LEU A 237 -38.59 -2.49 6.33
N ILE A 238 -38.19 -2.53 5.06
CA ILE A 238 -37.87 -1.33 4.29
C ILE A 238 -38.87 -1.18 3.15
N THR A 239 -39.51 -0.02 3.06
CA THR A 239 -40.45 0.34 1.99
C THR A 239 -39.89 1.50 1.17
N ARG A 240 -40.60 1.89 0.10
CA ARG A 240 -40.22 3.08 -0.69
C ARG A 240 -40.27 4.37 0.14
N ALA A 241 -41.12 4.44 1.17
CA ALA A 241 -41.26 5.62 2.02
C ALA A 241 -39.98 5.92 2.83
N HIS A 242 -39.17 4.90 3.13
CA HIS A 242 -37.95 5.07 3.91
C HIS A 242 -36.75 5.52 3.07
N LEU A 243 -36.83 5.38 1.73
CA LEU A 243 -35.70 5.59 0.84
C LEU A 243 -35.09 7.01 0.95
N PRO A 244 -35.86 8.12 1.05
CA PRO A 244 -35.28 9.44 1.26
C PRO A 244 -34.45 9.54 2.54
N ALA A 245 -34.94 9.00 3.66
CA ALA A 245 -34.23 9.01 4.94
C ALA A 245 -32.96 8.12 4.88
N ILE A 246 -33.04 6.96 4.23
CA ILE A 246 -31.88 6.06 4.04
C ILE A 246 -30.78 6.74 3.21
N LEU A 247 -31.14 7.53 2.19
CA LEU A 247 -30.17 8.26 1.39
C LEU A 247 -29.46 9.35 2.20
N VAL A 248 -30.19 10.06 3.06
CA VAL A 248 -29.58 11.00 4.02
C VAL A 248 -28.64 10.28 4.97
N LEU A 249 -29.06 9.14 5.52
CA LEU A 249 -28.22 8.33 6.40
C LEU A 249 -26.91 7.95 5.69
N LEU A 250 -26.96 7.52 4.43
CA LEU A 250 -25.75 7.19 3.66
C LEU A 250 -24.80 8.40 3.49
N ASP A 251 -25.35 9.60 3.28
CA ASP A 251 -24.57 10.83 3.18
C ASP A 251 -23.96 11.18 4.55
N GLU A 252 -24.72 11.06 5.65
CA GLU A 252 -24.23 11.26 7.02
C GLU A 252 -23.12 10.25 7.39
N LEU A 253 -23.26 8.98 6.99
CA LEU A 253 -22.23 7.96 7.20
C LEU A 253 -20.94 8.29 6.43
N ALA A 254 -21.06 8.82 5.21
CA ALA A 254 -19.91 9.28 4.42
C ALA A 254 -19.22 10.48 5.10
N ASP A 255 -19.99 11.41 5.62
CA ASP A 255 -19.51 12.56 6.39
C ASP A 255 -18.77 12.12 7.68
N ARG A 256 -19.26 11.08 8.37
CA ARG A 256 -18.57 10.49 9.52
C ARG A 256 -17.26 9.82 9.13
N ARG A 257 -17.18 9.19 7.96
CA ARG A 257 -15.95 8.55 7.48
C ARG A 257 -14.81 9.55 7.29
N VAL A 258 -15.13 10.78 6.91
CA VAL A 258 -14.13 11.86 6.78
C VAL A 258 -13.60 12.33 8.14
N ARG A 259 -14.40 12.22 9.20
CA ARG A 259 -14.06 12.70 10.56
C ARG A 259 -13.43 11.63 11.46
N LEU A 260 -13.76 10.36 11.25
CA LEU A 260 -13.32 9.24 12.06
C LEU A 260 -12.15 8.50 11.43
N GLY A 261 -11.39 7.77 12.25
CA GLY A 261 -10.40 6.83 11.73
C GLY A 261 -11.07 5.65 11.03
N GLU A 262 -10.46 5.13 9.96
CA GLU A 262 -11.03 4.06 9.13
C GLU A 262 -11.47 2.84 9.96
N THR A 263 -10.65 2.42 10.94
CA THR A 263 -10.96 1.30 11.84
C THR A 263 -12.18 1.58 12.73
N GLU A 264 -12.28 2.79 13.28
CA GLU A 264 -13.41 3.18 14.14
C GLU A 264 -14.70 3.27 13.34
N TRP A 265 -14.61 3.86 12.13
CA TRP A 265 -15.75 3.98 11.24
C TRP A 265 -16.28 2.61 10.80
N TRP A 266 -15.40 1.69 10.39
CA TRP A 266 -15.80 0.32 10.03
C TRP A 266 -16.37 -0.44 11.22
N ALA A 267 -15.86 -0.25 12.44
CA ALA A 267 -16.39 -0.92 13.62
C ALA A 267 -17.82 -0.45 13.96
N ARG A 268 -18.12 0.84 13.79
CA ARG A 268 -19.40 1.42 14.20
C ARG A 268 -20.46 1.45 13.10
N TYR A 269 -20.09 1.88 11.90
CA TYR A 269 -21.04 2.15 10.81
C TYR A 269 -20.86 1.26 9.60
N GLY A 270 -19.69 0.62 9.48
CA GLY A 270 -19.33 -0.25 8.36
C GLY A 270 -20.38 -1.31 8.04
N PRO A 271 -20.87 -2.11 9.03
CA PRO A 271 -21.90 -3.10 8.82
C PRO A 271 -23.17 -2.52 8.21
N THR A 272 -23.72 -1.44 8.78
CA THR A 272 -24.95 -0.81 8.27
C THR A 272 -24.75 -0.21 6.89
N TRP A 273 -23.65 0.50 6.66
CA TRP A 273 -23.31 1.06 5.35
C TRP A 273 -23.23 -0.04 4.28
N ALA A 274 -22.59 -1.17 4.61
CA ALA A 274 -22.45 -2.31 3.73
C ALA A 274 -23.82 -2.93 3.42
N ALA A 275 -24.67 -3.19 4.43
CA ALA A 275 -26.02 -3.71 4.23
C ALA A 275 -26.88 -2.78 3.36
N LEU A 276 -26.83 -1.47 3.61
CA LEU A 276 -27.58 -0.48 2.82
C LEU A 276 -27.14 -0.47 1.35
N ARG A 277 -25.84 -0.52 1.07
CA ARG A 277 -25.32 -0.49 -0.31
C ARG A 277 -25.42 -1.82 -1.03
N GLY A 278 -25.14 -2.92 -0.35
CA GLY A 278 -25.07 -4.25 -0.95
C GLY A 278 -26.42 -4.95 -1.02
N GLU A 279 -27.36 -4.60 -0.16
CA GLU A 279 -28.66 -5.28 -0.07
C GLU A 279 -29.86 -4.37 -0.27
N VAL A 280 -29.88 -3.17 0.34
CA VAL A 280 -31.05 -2.28 0.28
C VAL A 280 -31.18 -1.54 -1.04
N LEU A 281 -30.19 -0.71 -1.38
CA LEU A 281 -30.22 0.11 -2.61
C LEU A 281 -30.43 -0.71 -3.90
N PRO A 282 -29.82 -1.90 -4.08
CA PRO A 282 -30.02 -2.70 -5.29
C PRO A 282 -31.46 -3.19 -5.51
N ARG A 283 -32.33 -3.14 -4.49
CA ARG A 283 -33.76 -3.48 -4.63
C ARG A 283 -34.61 -2.34 -5.17
N PHE A 284 -34.05 -1.13 -5.26
CA PHE A 284 -34.73 0.04 -5.83
C PHE A 284 -34.16 0.33 -7.22
N THR A 285 -35.02 0.75 -8.12
CA THR A 285 -34.60 1.19 -9.45
C THR A 285 -33.88 2.54 -9.38
N PRO A 286 -32.98 2.86 -10.34
CA PRO A 286 -32.33 4.17 -10.38
C PRO A 286 -33.32 5.33 -10.37
N ALA A 287 -34.46 5.20 -11.06
CA ALA A 287 -35.51 6.21 -11.09
C ALA A 287 -36.17 6.44 -9.71
N GLU A 288 -36.34 5.37 -8.92
CA GLU A 288 -36.86 5.49 -7.54
C GLU A 288 -35.86 6.17 -6.61
N VAL A 289 -34.56 5.87 -6.77
CA VAL A 289 -33.49 6.52 -6.02
C VAL A 289 -33.41 8.00 -6.37
N ASP A 290 -33.43 8.35 -7.65
CA ASP A 290 -33.40 9.75 -8.10
C ASP A 290 -34.63 10.53 -7.63
N ALA A 291 -35.81 9.91 -7.69
CA ALA A 291 -37.03 10.51 -7.16
C ALA A 291 -36.94 10.72 -5.64
N ALA A 292 -36.43 9.75 -4.89
CA ALA A 292 -36.26 9.86 -3.44
C ALA A 292 -35.25 10.94 -3.03
N ARG A 293 -34.19 11.18 -3.83
CA ARG A 293 -33.25 12.31 -3.60
C ARG A 293 -33.91 13.68 -3.72
N ALA A 294 -34.98 13.80 -4.51
CA ALA A 294 -35.70 15.05 -4.69
C ALA A 294 -36.74 15.31 -3.57
N VAL A 295 -37.04 14.31 -2.75
CA VAL A 295 -37.97 14.45 -1.62
C VAL A 295 -37.25 15.07 -0.44
N THR A 296 -37.87 16.03 0.23
CA THR A 296 -37.37 16.51 1.53
C THR A 296 -37.50 15.38 2.54
N PRO A 297 -36.38 14.87 3.07
CA PRO A 297 -36.41 13.74 3.99
C PRO A 297 -37.10 14.16 5.29
N PRO A 298 -37.78 13.22 5.99
CA PRO A 298 -38.20 13.45 7.36
C PRO A 298 -36.97 13.71 8.25
N GLU A 299 -37.16 14.38 9.38
CA GLU A 299 -36.09 14.67 10.34
C GLU A 299 -35.62 13.36 11.00
N ALA A 300 -34.69 12.67 10.34
CA ALA A 300 -34.09 11.41 10.73
C ALA A 300 -32.60 11.63 11.03
N LEU A 301 -32.33 12.37 12.11
CA LEU A 301 -30.98 12.79 12.48
C LEU A 301 -30.20 11.64 13.10
N LEU A 302 -29.12 11.20 12.45
CA LEU A 302 -28.21 10.20 12.99
C LEU A 302 -27.66 10.59 14.36
N GLU A 303 -27.46 11.89 14.63
CA GLU A 303 -27.00 12.41 15.92
C GLU A 303 -27.91 11.99 17.09
N LEU A 304 -29.23 11.91 16.88
CA LEU A 304 -30.18 11.47 17.90
C LEU A 304 -30.12 9.95 18.15
N ALA A 305 -29.64 9.19 17.17
CA ALA A 305 -29.43 7.76 17.30
C ALA A 305 -28.05 7.42 17.90
N GLU A 306 -27.11 8.37 17.96
CA GLU A 306 -25.69 8.13 18.29
C GLU A 306 -25.27 8.41 19.76
N ASP A 307 -26.10 9.04 20.61
CA ASP A 307 -25.72 9.51 21.96
C ASP A 307 -26.81 9.25 23.04
N PRO A 308 -26.50 9.07 24.36
CA PRO A 308 -25.52 8.19 24.99
C PRO A 308 -26.15 6.82 25.37
N TRP A 309 -27.19 6.36 24.67
CA TRP A 309 -27.87 5.09 24.96
C TRP A 309 -27.03 3.85 24.58
N GLU A 310 -25.92 4.06 23.88
CA GLU A 310 -24.99 3.03 23.38
C GLU A 310 -23.80 2.74 24.33
N ARG A 311 -23.78 3.33 25.53
CA ARG A 311 -22.81 2.94 26.59
C ARG A 311 -23.52 2.19 27.72
N PRO A 312 -23.09 0.98 28.11
CA PRO A 312 -23.65 0.25 29.24
C PRO A 312 -23.45 0.97 30.57
#